data_AF-A0A2M7E534-F1
#
_entry.id   AF-A0A2M7E534-F1
#
_cell.length_a   1.000
_cell.length_b   1.000
_cell.length_c   1.000
_cell.angle_alpha   90.00
_cell.angle_beta   90.00
_cell.angle_gamma   90.00
#
_symmetry.space_group_name_H-M   'P 1'
#
loop_
_entity.id
_entity.type
_entity.pdbx_description
1 polymer ?
#
loop_
_entity_poly.entity_id
_entity_poly.type
_entity_poly.pdbx_seq_one_letter_code
_entity_poly.pdbx_strand_id
1 'polypeptide(L)'
;MISINPKDFFLQPANRKHIHYEALRCRFVEQLADEEICRRFLLKVNTYRSLLRDFRKQLSSGMEPARLFFQLSKRGKREKSPDSMVQKVLSLRVNNMSVPDIKAILSSEGIHISFWKIDKIIKQNNLPRLNRRTLEAKNRIKIPDDFIPPPSVPLEFPLKEKFDSNNGSIFLFYPIIQSLQIDKLSMKAGYPQSTQIPRLEAILSYLALKLTDTKRIEHSNEYGLDRGLGLFSGLNVLPKNAWFSSYSYRISREMNRKFLAALHQKVKKMLPGSGDINLDFTTIPHWGDESVLENNWSAIRGKGMKSVLAVLAQDQQNRLLKYGNATIKHKDQSDAVLEFIDFYKKGKEKINCLIFDSKFTTYANLGKLNKDGILFITLRRRSSQRIEKILEANNDGWELIQLNKSFKRKHRRLWINEQLITSSEYDGELRQICIKSQARTQPTFMITNDMKISCKQAILKYARRWLIEQDISEQVEFFHLNRLNSSIVVKVDFDLTMSILAETVYRLFASQIPGFEQLKSDKIYRYFIKNYAHFDVSANAIKIRLNKKRHLPLLMEKEWFKKGFHVPWLDNAKVNFELGTSL
;
A
#
# COMPACT_ATOMS: atom_id res chain seq x y z
N MET A 1 -8.07 29.46 65.51
CA MET A 1 -9.36 29.06 64.91
C MET A 1 -10.11 30.33 64.59
N ILE A 2 -10.45 30.56 63.32
CA ILE A 2 -11.28 31.71 62.93
C ILE A 2 -12.70 31.38 63.40
N SER A 3 -13.25 32.18 64.31
CA SER A 3 -14.65 32.09 64.74
C SER A 3 -15.54 32.51 63.58
N ILE A 4 -16.02 31.55 62.79
CA ILE A 4 -17.02 31.80 61.75
C ILE A 4 -18.36 32.00 62.47
N ASN A 5 -18.98 33.17 62.28
CA ASN A 5 -20.35 33.41 62.73
C ASN A 5 -21.26 32.35 62.09
N PRO A 6 -22.14 31.65 62.85
CA PRO A 6 -23.05 30.65 62.30
C PRO A 6 -23.85 31.14 61.09
N LYS A 7 -24.18 32.43 61.05
CA LYS A 7 -24.88 33.05 59.91
C LYS A 7 -24.02 33.06 58.63
N ASP A 8 -22.73 33.37 58.76
CA ASP A 8 -21.82 33.46 57.61
C ASP A 8 -21.54 32.08 57.01
N PHE A 9 -21.58 31.02 57.83
CA PHE A 9 -21.47 29.64 57.34
C PHE A 9 -22.55 29.28 56.31
N PHE A 10 -23.79 29.75 56.51
CA PHE A 10 -24.90 29.48 55.58
C PHE A 10 -24.98 30.50 54.44
N LEU A 11 -24.56 31.75 54.66
CA LEU A 11 -24.64 32.80 53.64
C LEU A 11 -23.48 32.81 52.65
N GLN A 12 -22.37 32.13 52.95
CA GLN A 12 -21.17 32.13 52.11
C GLN A 12 -20.74 30.68 51.74
N PRO A 13 -21.46 30.02 50.81
CA PRO A 13 -21.13 28.66 50.42
C PRO A 13 -19.79 28.59 49.67
N ALA A 14 -18.77 27.97 50.29
CA ALA A 14 -17.45 27.77 49.64
C ALA A 14 -17.38 26.53 48.74
N ASN A 15 -18.20 25.51 49.01
CA ASN A 15 -18.22 24.26 48.23
C ASN A 15 -19.09 24.43 46.98
N ARG A 16 -18.57 24.04 45.81
CA ARG A 16 -19.29 24.13 44.52
C ARG A 16 -20.66 23.42 44.51
N LYS A 17 -20.81 22.28 45.19
CA LYS A 17 -22.12 21.61 45.32
C LYS A 17 -23.09 22.40 46.20
N HIS A 18 -22.58 23.05 47.25
CA HIS A 18 -23.36 23.91 48.12
C HIS A 18 -23.80 25.20 47.37
N ILE A 19 -22.91 25.79 46.57
CA ILE A 19 -23.24 26.91 45.67
C ILE A 19 -24.35 26.53 44.68
N HIS A 20 -24.27 25.33 44.08
CA HIS A 20 -25.31 24.86 43.16
C HIS A 20 -26.66 24.63 43.85
N TYR A 21 -26.65 24.13 45.09
CA TYR A 21 -27.86 23.98 45.90
C TYR A 21 -28.50 25.33 46.20
N GLU A 22 -27.72 26.28 46.73
CA GLU A 22 -28.17 27.63 47.06
C GLU A 22 -28.66 28.39 45.83
N ALA A 23 -27.99 28.25 44.68
CA ALA A 23 -28.42 28.86 43.42
C ALA A 23 -29.81 28.35 42.98
N LEU A 24 -30.09 27.05 43.12
CA LEU A 24 -31.42 26.50 42.82
C LEU A 24 -32.44 26.88 43.90
N ARG A 25 -32.05 26.95 45.17
CA ARG A 25 -32.91 27.42 46.26
C ARG A 25 -33.35 28.86 46.03
N CYS A 26 -32.42 29.75 45.65
CA CYS A 26 -32.73 31.13 45.27
C CYS A 26 -33.71 31.20 44.09
N ARG A 27 -33.67 30.24 43.16
CA ARG A 27 -34.60 30.19 42.03
C ARG A 27 -36.00 29.75 42.41
N PHE A 28 -36.12 28.68 43.21
CA PHE A 28 -37.40 28.03 43.48
C PHE A 28 -38.08 28.52 44.77
N VAL A 29 -37.31 29.02 45.74
CA VAL A 29 -37.82 29.51 47.04
C VAL A 29 -37.84 31.03 47.06
N GLU A 30 -36.73 31.68 46.69
CA GLU A 30 -36.61 33.16 46.70
C GLU A 30 -37.06 33.81 45.38
N GLN A 31 -37.44 33.00 44.38
CA GLN A 31 -37.98 33.41 43.07
C GLN A 31 -37.12 34.43 42.29
N LEU A 32 -35.81 34.47 42.54
CA LEU A 32 -34.91 35.39 41.86
C LEU A 32 -34.75 35.08 40.37
N ALA A 33 -34.40 36.10 39.60
CA ALA A 33 -34.13 35.99 38.18
C ALA A 33 -32.81 35.22 37.92
N ASP A 34 -32.77 34.44 36.85
CA ASP A 34 -31.62 33.59 36.51
C ASP A 34 -30.30 34.38 36.35
N GLU A 35 -30.39 35.60 35.81
CA GLU A 35 -29.24 36.50 35.60
C GLU A 35 -28.66 37.00 36.93
N GLU A 36 -29.54 37.29 37.89
CA GLU A 36 -29.16 37.75 39.22
C GLU A 36 -28.55 36.62 40.04
N ILE A 37 -29.08 35.41 39.94
CA ILE A 37 -28.51 34.20 40.56
C ILE A 37 -27.11 33.91 39.99
N CYS A 38 -26.95 34.00 38.66
CA CYS A 38 -25.65 33.80 38.02
C CYS A 38 -24.62 34.83 38.48
N ARG A 39 -25.03 36.10 38.65
CA ARG A 39 -24.15 37.16 39.18
C ARG A 39 -23.80 36.93 40.65
N ARG A 40 -24.79 36.61 41.49
CA ARG A 40 -24.65 36.41 42.95
C ARG A 40 -23.71 35.26 43.30
N PHE A 41 -23.75 34.17 42.53
CA PHE A 41 -22.93 32.97 42.78
C PHE A 41 -21.75 32.81 41.80
N LEU A 42 -21.47 33.82 40.98
CA LEU A 42 -20.39 33.80 39.97
C LEU A 42 -20.47 32.58 39.04
N LEU A 43 -21.68 32.18 38.66
CA LEU A 43 -21.94 31.04 37.77
C LEU A 43 -22.06 31.50 36.32
N LYS A 44 -21.51 30.71 35.39
CA LYS A 44 -21.79 30.91 33.95
C LYS A 44 -23.23 30.52 33.66
N VAL A 45 -23.93 31.34 32.87
CA VAL A 45 -25.34 31.12 32.48
C VAL A 45 -25.59 29.71 31.93
N ASN A 46 -24.72 29.20 31.06
CA ASN A 46 -24.85 27.84 30.50
C ASN A 46 -24.70 26.73 31.55
N THR A 47 -23.85 26.95 32.57
CA THR A 47 -23.66 26.00 33.67
C THR A 47 -24.90 25.96 34.56
N TYR A 48 -25.45 27.13 34.90
CA TYR A 48 -26.68 27.24 35.68
C TYR A 48 -27.90 26.69 34.93
N ARG A 49 -28.06 26.97 33.63
CA ARG A 49 -29.14 26.39 32.81
C ARG A 49 -29.07 24.86 32.72
N SER A 50 -27.86 24.30 32.62
CA SER A 50 -27.67 22.84 32.64
C SER A 50 -28.04 22.25 33.99
N LEU A 51 -27.62 22.90 35.08
CA LEU A 51 -27.97 22.51 36.45
C LEU A 51 -29.49 22.50 36.67
N LEU A 52 -30.19 23.56 36.23
CA LEU A 52 -31.64 23.69 36.36
C LEU A 52 -32.40 22.63 35.55
N ARG A 53 -31.94 22.35 34.32
CA ARG A 53 -32.48 21.27 33.48
C ARG A 53 -32.29 19.90 34.15
N ASP A 54 -31.08 19.61 34.62
CA ASP A 54 -30.75 18.31 35.18
C ASP A 54 -31.48 18.07 36.51
N PHE A 55 -31.67 19.11 37.33
CA PHE A 55 -32.48 19.07 38.55
C PHE A 55 -33.96 18.76 38.26
N ARG A 56 -34.58 19.47 37.31
CA ARG A 56 -35.97 19.21 36.88
C ARG A 56 -36.15 17.79 36.33
N LYS A 57 -35.18 17.31 35.55
CA LYS A 57 -35.19 15.95 35.00
C LYS A 57 -35.12 14.89 36.10
N GLN A 58 -34.34 15.11 37.15
CA GLN A 58 -34.26 14.17 38.28
C GLN A 58 -35.56 14.14 39.08
N LEU A 59 -36.18 15.30 39.34
CA LEU A 59 -37.51 15.39 39.95
C LEU A 59 -38.56 14.62 39.13
N SER A 60 -38.57 14.78 37.81
CA SER A 60 -39.56 14.13 36.95
C SER A 60 -39.31 12.63 36.72
N SER A 61 -38.12 12.11 37.05
CA SER A 61 -37.77 10.69 36.86
C SER A 61 -37.83 9.86 38.15
N GLY A 62 -38.35 10.43 39.24
CA GLY A 62 -38.49 9.75 40.54
C GLY A 62 -37.16 9.45 41.24
N MET A 63 -36.04 10.03 40.77
CA MET A 63 -34.75 9.92 41.45
C MET A 63 -34.66 10.91 42.60
N GLU A 64 -34.01 10.49 43.69
CA GLU A 64 -33.74 11.31 44.87
C GLU A 64 -32.86 12.54 44.54
N PRO A 65 -33.40 13.77 44.50
CA PRO A 65 -32.68 14.95 44.02
C PRO A 65 -31.54 15.37 44.96
N ALA A 66 -31.61 14.97 46.24
CA ALA A 66 -30.57 15.20 47.24
C ALA A 66 -29.20 14.65 46.81
N ARG A 67 -29.17 13.65 45.92
CA ARG A 67 -27.93 13.07 45.37
C ARG A 67 -27.08 14.06 44.58
N LEU A 68 -27.69 15.09 43.97
CA LEU A 68 -26.95 16.13 43.24
C LEU A 68 -26.03 16.94 44.17
N PHE A 69 -26.45 17.18 45.40
CA PHE A 69 -25.82 18.15 46.30
C PHE A 69 -25.14 17.49 47.49
N PHE A 70 -25.78 16.48 48.09
CA PHE A 70 -25.41 15.96 49.42
C PHE A 70 -24.73 14.59 49.39
N GLN A 71 -24.57 13.95 48.22
CA GLN A 71 -23.68 12.79 48.13
C GLN A 71 -22.22 13.23 48.18
N LEU A 72 -21.51 12.68 49.17
CA LEU A 72 -20.05 12.65 49.21
C LEU A 72 -19.56 12.09 47.86
N SER A 73 -18.78 12.89 47.12
CA SER A 73 -18.10 12.35 45.96
C SER A 73 -17.15 11.27 46.45
N LYS A 74 -17.52 10.00 46.32
CA LYS A 74 -16.55 8.90 46.35
C LYS A 74 -15.61 9.17 45.18
N ARG A 75 -14.54 9.93 45.40
CA ARG A 75 -13.32 9.79 44.60
C ARG A 75 -12.93 8.34 44.84
N GLY A 76 -13.41 7.43 43.99
CA GLY A 76 -12.82 6.10 43.92
C GLY A 76 -11.32 6.32 43.84
N LYS A 77 -10.54 5.61 44.68
CA LYS A 77 -9.11 5.47 44.46
C LYS A 77 -8.97 5.20 42.97
N ARG A 78 -8.34 6.11 42.22
CA ARG A 78 -7.95 5.79 40.85
C ARG A 78 -7.08 4.56 41.01
N GLU A 79 -7.58 3.41 40.58
CA GLU A 79 -6.77 2.19 40.57
C GLU A 79 -5.45 2.57 39.92
N LYS A 80 -4.37 2.47 40.70
CA LYS A 80 -3.03 2.54 40.12
C LYS A 80 -3.03 1.46 39.04
N SER A 81 -2.62 1.81 37.83
CA SER A 81 -2.44 0.81 36.78
C SER A 81 -1.60 -0.32 37.38
N PRO A 82 -1.96 -1.60 37.17
CA PRO A 82 -1.15 -2.72 37.65
C PRO A 82 0.31 -2.50 37.27
N ASP A 83 1.25 -2.72 38.19
CA ASP A 83 2.67 -2.44 37.94
C ASP A 83 3.19 -3.20 36.71
N SER A 84 2.65 -4.40 36.43
CA SER A 84 2.93 -5.17 35.22
C SER A 84 2.58 -4.43 33.91
N MET A 85 1.45 -3.72 33.87
CA MET A 85 1.04 -2.92 32.71
C MET A 85 1.95 -1.70 32.54
N VAL A 86 2.32 -1.05 33.64
CA VAL A 86 3.25 0.10 33.62
C VAL A 86 4.60 -0.35 33.09
N GLN A 87 5.15 -1.43 33.63
CA GLN A 87 6.42 -2.01 33.17
C GLN A 87 6.38 -2.38 31.68
N LYS A 88 5.27 -2.96 31.19
CA LYS A 88 5.11 -3.28 29.78
C LYS A 88 5.07 -2.05 28.88
N VAL A 89 4.36 -0.99 29.29
CA VAL A 89 4.37 0.29 28.55
C VAL A 89 5.79 0.87 28.50
N LEU A 90 6.53 0.80 29.61
CA LEU A 90 7.90 1.30 29.68
C LEU A 90 8.86 0.45 28.84
N SER A 91 8.77 -0.87 28.88
CA SER A 91 9.64 -1.76 28.08
C SER A 91 9.44 -1.56 26.58
N LEU A 92 8.18 -1.43 26.13
CA LEU A 92 7.86 -1.09 24.75
C LEU A 92 8.37 0.32 24.38
N ARG A 93 8.32 1.28 25.31
CA ARG A 93 8.80 2.64 25.09
C ARG A 93 10.33 2.75 25.02
N VAL A 94 11.06 2.04 25.89
CA VAL A 94 12.53 1.94 25.87
C VAL A 94 13.01 1.41 24.52
N ASN A 95 12.24 0.50 23.95
CA ASN A 95 12.44 -0.05 22.62
C ASN A 95 12.05 0.89 21.45
N ASN A 96 11.84 2.18 21.74
CA ASN A 96 11.48 3.21 20.76
C ASN A 96 10.09 3.02 20.10
N MET A 97 9.13 2.39 20.74
CA MET A 97 7.76 2.35 20.18
C MET A 97 7.01 3.68 20.37
N SER A 98 6.23 4.07 19.37
CA SER A 98 5.34 5.25 19.48
C SER A 98 4.09 4.91 20.30
N VAL A 99 3.36 5.93 20.77
CA VAL A 99 2.13 5.71 21.55
C VAL A 99 1.10 4.87 20.76
N PRO A 100 0.89 5.09 19.44
CA PRO A 100 0.10 4.17 18.62
C PRO A 100 0.62 2.74 18.56
N ASP A 101 1.92 2.53 18.40
CA ASP A 101 2.50 1.18 18.33
C ASP A 101 2.31 0.43 19.64
N ILE A 102 2.59 1.09 20.77
CA ILE A 102 2.37 0.55 22.12
C ILE A 102 0.91 0.16 22.29
N LYS A 103 -0.02 1.02 21.85
CA LYS A 103 -1.45 0.74 21.95
C LYS A 103 -1.86 -0.47 21.10
N ALA A 104 -1.40 -0.54 19.85
CA ALA A 104 -1.73 -1.65 18.96
C ALA A 104 -1.25 -2.99 19.52
N ILE A 105 -0.02 -3.05 20.05
CA ILE A 105 0.56 -4.25 20.66
C ILE A 105 -0.18 -4.64 21.94
N LEU A 106 -0.47 -3.67 22.83
CA LEU A 106 -1.22 -3.99 24.05
C LEU A 106 -2.64 -4.47 23.74
N SER A 107 -3.30 -3.84 22.76
CA SER A 107 -4.64 -4.26 22.33
C SER A 107 -4.65 -5.65 21.69
N SER A 108 -3.60 -6.09 20.99
CA SER A 108 -3.52 -7.44 20.42
C SER A 108 -3.37 -8.54 21.48
N GLU A 109 -2.94 -8.18 22.68
CA GLU A 109 -2.89 -9.06 23.85
C GLU A 109 -4.12 -8.93 24.78
N GLY A 110 -5.15 -8.21 24.34
CA GLY A 110 -6.36 -7.97 25.14
C GLY A 110 -6.22 -6.88 26.21
N ILE A 111 -5.11 -6.15 26.25
CA ILE A 111 -4.89 -5.03 27.19
C ILE A 111 -5.40 -3.73 26.59
N HIS A 112 -6.60 -3.31 26.97
CA HIS A 112 -7.20 -2.08 26.47
C HIS A 112 -6.80 -0.84 27.28
N ILE A 113 -6.00 0.02 26.67
CA ILE A 113 -5.52 1.27 27.27
C ILE A 113 -5.72 2.47 26.33
N SER A 114 -6.03 3.65 26.89
CA SER A 114 -6.19 4.87 26.10
C SER A 114 -4.84 5.50 25.74
N PHE A 115 -4.77 6.18 24.59
CA PHE A 115 -3.58 6.96 24.18
C PHE A 115 -3.11 7.91 25.28
N TRP A 116 -4.06 8.60 25.94
CA TRP A 116 -3.79 9.50 27.05
C TRP A 116 -3.14 8.79 28.24
N LYS A 117 -3.59 7.58 28.58
CA LYS A 117 -3.05 6.82 29.72
C LYS A 117 -1.65 6.31 29.43
N ILE A 118 -1.36 5.87 28.21
CA ILE A 118 0.00 5.54 27.75
C ILE A 118 0.91 6.78 27.83
N ASP A 119 0.49 7.91 27.24
CA ASP A 119 1.27 9.15 27.26
C ASP A 119 1.53 9.65 28.70
N LYS A 120 0.55 9.50 29.58
CA LYS A 120 0.69 9.79 31.01
C LYS A 120 1.72 8.89 31.68
N ILE A 121 1.68 7.57 31.46
CA ILE A 121 2.66 6.62 32.02
C ILE A 121 4.08 7.00 31.58
N ILE A 122 4.27 7.32 30.30
CA ILE A 122 5.56 7.73 29.75
C ILE A 122 6.08 9.01 30.43
N LYS A 123 5.21 10.02 30.57
CA LYS A 123 5.55 11.30 31.22
C LYS A 123 5.85 11.14 32.71
N GLN A 124 5.09 10.30 33.43
CA GLN A 124 5.29 10.07 34.86
C GLN A 124 6.60 9.33 35.17
N ASN A 125 7.15 8.58 34.21
CA ASN A 125 8.42 7.88 34.33
C ASN A 125 9.58 8.61 33.64
N ASN A 126 9.44 9.92 33.37
CA ASN A 126 10.47 10.80 32.81
C ASN A 126 11.12 10.31 31.50
N LEU A 127 10.42 9.48 30.72
CA LEU A 127 10.93 9.04 29.42
C LEU A 127 10.83 10.17 28.39
N PRO A 128 11.89 10.46 27.62
CA PRO A 128 11.91 11.59 26.70
C PRO A 128 10.87 11.45 25.58
N ARG A 129 10.47 12.60 25.02
CA ARG A 129 9.73 12.60 23.75
C ARG A 129 10.63 11.99 22.68
N LEU A 130 10.04 11.17 21.82
CA LEU A 130 10.77 10.65 20.67
C LEU A 130 11.16 11.81 19.78
N ASN A 131 12.46 11.91 19.45
CA ASN A 131 12.94 12.89 18.48
C ASN A 131 12.14 12.78 17.17
N ARG A 132 12.00 13.90 16.45
CA ARG A 132 11.35 13.89 15.12
C ARG A 132 12.15 12.98 14.20
N ARG A 133 11.66 11.75 14.04
CA ARG A 133 12.37 10.68 13.34
C ARG A 133 12.39 10.93 11.84
N THR A 134 13.50 10.62 11.19
CA THR A 134 13.50 10.26 9.77
C THR A 134 12.70 8.98 9.58
N LEU A 135 12.22 8.70 8.36
CA LEU A 135 11.51 7.44 8.08
C LEU A 135 12.36 6.22 8.50
N GLU A 136 13.68 6.31 8.35
CA GLU A 136 14.63 5.26 8.75
C GLU A 136 14.71 5.05 10.26
N ALA A 137 14.68 6.12 11.07
CA ALA A 137 14.68 6.02 12.53
C ALA A 137 13.34 5.50 13.09
N LYS A 138 12.22 5.67 12.37
CA LYS A 138 10.94 4.99 12.70
C LYS A 138 10.98 3.49 12.46
N ASN A 139 11.83 3.04 11.55
CA ASN A 139 11.81 1.67 11.09
C ASN A 139 12.93 0.78 11.72
N ARG A 140 13.71 1.32 12.67
CA ARG A 140 14.75 0.61 13.46
C ARG A 140 14.30 0.27 14.89
N ILE A 141 13.00 0.30 15.14
CA ILE A 141 12.42 -0.04 16.44
C ILE A 141 12.65 -1.54 16.65
N LYS A 142 13.24 -1.92 17.79
CA LYS A 142 13.36 -3.32 18.17
C LYS A 142 12.14 -3.70 18.99
N ILE A 143 11.61 -4.89 18.81
CA ILE A 143 10.64 -5.45 19.77
C ILE A 143 11.46 -5.99 20.95
N PRO A 144 11.02 -5.79 22.20
CA PRO A 144 11.72 -6.33 23.36
C PRO A 144 11.96 -7.84 23.20
N ASP A 145 13.15 -8.31 23.56
CA ASP A 145 13.55 -9.73 23.41
C ASP A 145 12.63 -10.69 24.20
N ASP A 146 11.97 -10.21 25.25
CA ASP A 146 11.02 -10.97 26.07
C ASP A 146 9.64 -11.16 25.41
N PHE A 147 9.39 -10.54 24.26
CA PHE A 147 8.11 -10.65 23.55
C PHE A 147 8.15 -11.80 22.54
N ILE A 148 7.41 -12.88 22.82
CA ILE A 148 7.26 -14.02 21.91
C ILE A 148 5.93 -13.85 21.14
N PRO A 149 5.94 -13.55 19.83
CA PRO A 149 4.71 -13.52 19.03
C PRO A 149 4.04 -14.91 19.03
N PRO A 150 2.69 -14.98 19.11
CA PRO A 150 1.98 -16.25 19.09
C PRO A 150 2.24 -17.01 17.78
N PRO A 151 2.09 -18.34 17.77
CA PRO A 151 2.14 -19.10 16.52
C PRO A 151 1.03 -18.66 15.59
N SER A 152 1.32 -18.59 14.29
CA SER A 152 0.32 -18.31 13.26
C SER A 152 -0.59 -19.50 13.08
N VAL A 153 -1.88 -19.30 13.33
CA VAL A 153 -2.93 -20.29 13.18
C VAL A 153 -4.11 -19.70 12.40
N PRO A 154 -4.85 -20.52 11.64
CA PRO A 154 -6.12 -20.13 11.04
C PRO A 154 -7.10 -19.64 12.10
N LEU A 155 -7.94 -18.68 11.73
CA LEU A 155 -8.97 -18.19 12.64
C LEU A 155 -10.09 -19.21 12.80
N GLU A 156 -10.51 -19.38 14.04
CA GLU A 156 -11.73 -20.09 14.39
C GLU A 156 -12.87 -19.08 14.57
N PHE A 157 -13.99 -19.35 13.92
CA PHE A 157 -15.21 -18.54 14.00
C PHE A 157 -16.28 -19.30 14.81
N PRO A 158 -17.18 -18.59 15.52
CA PRO A 158 -17.38 -17.14 15.54
C PRO A 158 -16.33 -16.40 16.38
N LEU A 159 -15.86 -15.26 15.87
CA LEU A 159 -14.85 -14.44 16.53
C LEU A 159 -15.50 -13.24 17.22
N LYS A 160 -15.06 -12.92 18.44
CA LYS A 160 -15.51 -11.74 19.17
C LYS A 160 -14.34 -11.06 19.87
N GLU A 161 -13.86 -9.97 19.29
CA GLU A 161 -12.72 -9.23 19.81
C GLU A 161 -12.78 -7.76 19.42
N LYS A 162 -12.09 -6.91 20.18
CA LYS A 162 -11.85 -5.52 19.83
C LYS A 162 -10.36 -5.29 19.87
N PHE A 163 -9.80 -4.70 18.84
CA PHE A 163 -8.37 -4.43 18.82
C PHE A 163 -8.06 -3.22 17.94
N ASP A 164 -6.79 -2.86 17.97
CA ASP A 164 -6.23 -1.73 17.25
C ASP A 164 -5.18 -2.23 16.25
N SER A 165 -5.09 -1.61 15.09
CA SER A 165 -4.09 -1.98 14.09
C SER A 165 -3.53 -0.75 13.38
N ASN A 166 -2.22 -0.75 13.18
CA ASN A 166 -1.51 0.29 12.44
C ASN A 166 -1.76 0.15 10.92
N ASN A 167 -2.04 -1.06 10.45
CA ASN A 167 -2.18 -1.40 9.03
C ASN A 167 -3.59 -1.86 8.64
N GLY A 168 -4.58 -1.73 9.53
CA GLY A 168 -5.92 -2.30 9.32
C GLY A 168 -6.73 -1.70 8.17
N SER A 169 -6.31 -0.55 7.63
CA SER A 169 -6.89 -0.02 6.39
C SER A 169 -6.54 -0.83 5.14
N ILE A 170 -5.68 -1.84 5.24
CA ILE A 170 -5.45 -2.83 4.18
C ILE A 170 -6.74 -3.52 3.71
N PHE A 171 -7.77 -3.61 4.57
CA PHE A 171 -9.09 -4.17 4.22
C PHE A 171 -9.78 -3.40 3.09
N LEU A 172 -9.38 -2.15 2.81
CA LEU A 172 -9.85 -1.40 1.64
C LEU A 172 -9.55 -2.10 0.31
N PHE A 173 -8.59 -3.03 0.29
CA PHE A 173 -8.27 -3.85 -0.89
C PHE A 173 -9.14 -5.09 -1.06
N TYR A 174 -9.90 -5.52 -0.05
CA TYR A 174 -10.66 -6.76 -0.15
C TYR A 174 -11.65 -6.81 -1.32
N PRO A 175 -12.42 -5.75 -1.64
CA PRO A 175 -13.31 -5.79 -2.79
C PRO A 175 -12.59 -6.13 -4.11
N ILE A 176 -11.33 -5.71 -4.24
CA ILE A 176 -10.49 -6.01 -5.40
C ILE A 176 -9.97 -7.44 -5.33
N ILE A 177 -9.47 -7.87 -4.17
CA ILE A 177 -8.99 -9.25 -3.96
C ILE A 177 -10.10 -10.28 -4.25
N GLN A 178 -11.33 -9.97 -3.86
CA GLN A 178 -12.49 -10.82 -4.13
C GLN A 178 -12.87 -10.85 -5.60
N SER A 179 -12.89 -9.69 -6.27
CA SER A 179 -13.18 -9.63 -7.72
C SER A 179 -12.12 -10.34 -8.56
N LEU A 180 -10.86 -10.34 -8.10
CA LEU A 180 -9.77 -11.13 -8.69
C LEU A 180 -9.91 -12.64 -8.45
N GLN A 181 -10.65 -13.07 -7.42
CA GLN A 181 -10.81 -14.47 -7.02
C GLN A 181 -9.45 -15.14 -6.73
N ILE A 182 -8.64 -14.52 -5.86
CA ILE A 182 -7.27 -14.97 -5.54
C ILE A 182 -7.24 -16.42 -5.02
N ASP A 183 -8.31 -16.86 -4.34
CA ASP A 183 -8.54 -18.25 -3.94
C ASP A 183 -8.51 -19.20 -5.15
N LYS A 184 -9.29 -18.90 -6.20
CA LYS A 184 -9.34 -19.71 -7.42
C LYS A 184 -8.06 -19.61 -8.22
N LEU A 185 -7.44 -18.43 -8.27
CA LEU A 185 -6.17 -18.21 -8.97
C LEU A 185 -5.04 -19.02 -8.34
N SER A 186 -4.91 -18.98 -7.01
CA SER A 186 -3.89 -19.71 -6.27
C SER A 186 -4.08 -21.23 -6.40
N MET A 187 -5.31 -21.71 -6.35
CA MET A 187 -5.65 -23.12 -6.57
C MET A 187 -5.28 -23.56 -7.99
N LYS A 188 -5.68 -22.81 -9.02
CA LYS A 188 -5.36 -23.11 -10.42
C LYS A 188 -3.85 -23.09 -10.70
N ALA A 189 -3.10 -22.23 -10.00
CA ALA A 189 -1.65 -22.17 -10.08
C ALA A 189 -0.97 -23.40 -9.46
N GLY A 190 -1.67 -24.14 -8.60
CA GLY A 190 -1.10 -25.27 -7.85
C GLY A 190 -0.19 -24.83 -6.71
N TYR A 191 -0.41 -23.64 -6.14
CA TYR A 191 0.40 -23.20 -4.99
C TYR A 191 0.24 -24.17 -3.79
N PRO A 192 1.31 -24.39 -3.01
CA PRO A 192 1.28 -25.34 -1.92
C PRO A 192 0.40 -24.84 -0.77
N GLN A 193 0.04 -25.77 0.12
CA GLN A 193 -0.52 -25.48 1.44
C GLN A 193 0.32 -26.19 2.49
N SER A 194 0.18 -25.84 3.76
CA SER A 194 0.72 -26.65 4.87
C SER A 194 -0.42 -27.19 5.73
N THR A 195 -0.10 -28.11 6.62
CA THR A 195 -1.04 -28.60 7.65
C THR A 195 -1.53 -27.47 8.56
N GLN A 196 -0.70 -26.46 8.78
CA GLN A 196 -0.98 -25.34 9.67
C GLN A 196 -1.64 -24.15 8.96
N ILE A 197 -1.29 -23.86 7.71
CA ILE A 197 -1.75 -22.66 7.00
C ILE A 197 -2.22 -23.07 5.60
N PRO A 198 -3.52 -22.87 5.29
CA PRO A 198 -4.04 -23.18 3.98
C PRO A 198 -3.54 -22.21 2.90
N ARG A 199 -3.78 -22.58 1.64
CA ARG A 199 -3.20 -21.92 0.47
C ARG A 199 -3.57 -20.44 0.37
N LEU A 200 -4.83 -20.10 0.63
CA LEU A 200 -5.31 -18.73 0.45
C LEU A 200 -4.65 -17.81 1.48
N GLU A 201 -4.64 -18.22 2.73
CA GLU A 201 -4.07 -17.53 3.88
C GLU A 201 -2.57 -17.32 3.68
N ALA A 202 -1.88 -18.32 3.12
CA ALA A 202 -0.49 -18.20 2.70
C ALA A 202 -0.28 -17.06 1.69
N ILE A 203 -1.04 -17.05 0.61
CA ILE A 203 -0.92 -16.02 -0.44
C ILE A 203 -1.35 -14.64 0.08
N LEU A 204 -2.43 -14.55 0.86
CA LEU A 204 -2.85 -13.32 1.50
C LEU A 204 -1.78 -12.78 2.46
N SER A 205 -1.06 -13.66 3.16
CA SER A 205 0.06 -13.25 4.03
C SER A 205 1.20 -12.61 3.24
N TYR A 206 1.62 -13.19 2.11
CA TYR A 206 2.62 -12.54 1.24
C TYR A 206 2.10 -11.25 0.62
N LEU A 207 0.83 -11.24 0.19
CA LEU A 207 0.20 -10.06 -0.38
C LEU A 207 0.11 -8.94 0.67
N ALA A 208 -0.21 -9.25 1.92
CA ALA A 208 -0.27 -8.30 3.02
C ALA A 208 1.07 -7.57 3.17
N LEU A 209 2.18 -8.33 3.21
CA LEU A 209 3.53 -7.78 3.29
C LEU A 209 3.90 -6.90 2.09
N LYS A 210 3.34 -7.16 0.90
CA LYS A 210 3.56 -6.34 -0.30
C LYS A 210 2.67 -5.11 -0.36
N LEU A 211 1.47 -5.17 0.22
CA LEU A 211 0.51 -4.06 0.25
C LEU A 211 0.79 -3.05 1.38
N THR A 212 1.56 -3.44 2.39
CA THR A 212 2.07 -2.48 3.38
C THR A 212 3.44 -1.96 2.91
N ASP A 213 3.53 -0.67 2.54
CA ASP A 213 4.83 0.00 2.28
C ASP A 213 5.56 0.23 3.59
N THR A 214 6.08 -0.88 4.07
CA THR A 214 6.91 -1.03 5.24
C THR A 214 8.21 -1.61 4.72
N LYS A 215 9.19 -0.72 4.64
CA LYS A 215 10.57 -1.00 4.29
C LYS A 215 10.97 -2.35 4.91
N ARG A 216 11.16 -3.41 4.09
CA ARG A 216 11.74 -4.69 4.53
C ARG A 216 13.02 -4.38 5.30
N ILE A 217 12.94 -4.45 6.62
CA ILE A 217 14.06 -4.25 7.55
C ILE A 217 14.14 -5.54 8.36
N GLU A 218 15.36 -5.84 8.76
CA GLU A 218 15.91 -7.07 9.32
C GLU A 218 15.17 -7.64 10.55
N HIS A 219 14.08 -7.03 11.03
CA HIS A 219 13.37 -7.38 12.26
C HIS A 219 11.89 -7.67 11.98
N SER A 220 11.61 -8.94 11.68
CA SER A 220 10.32 -9.50 11.28
C SER A 220 9.22 -9.52 12.33
N ASN A 221 9.56 -9.28 13.59
CA ASN A 221 8.61 -9.46 14.67
C ASN A 221 7.51 -8.38 14.65
N GLU A 222 7.68 -7.24 13.98
CA GLU A 222 6.66 -6.17 13.94
C GLU A 222 5.38 -6.58 13.19
N TYR A 223 5.50 -7.39 12.12
CA TYR A 223 4.35 -7.84 11.33
C TYR A 223 3.58 -8.98 12.00
N GLY A 224 4.30 -9.83 12.73
CA GLY A 224 3.71 -10.91 13.53
C GLY A 224 2.90 -10.42 14.72
N LEU A 225 2.83 -9.10 14.96
CA LEU A 225 2.08 -8.49 16.08
C LEU A 225 0.92 -7.60 15.63
N ASP A 226 0.83 -7.25 14.35
CA ASP A 226 -0.31 -6.50 13.84
C ASP A 226 -1.48 -7.46 13.61
N ARG A 227 -2.39 -7.50 14.60
CA ARG A 227 -3.62 -8.32 14.56
C ARG A 227 -4.47 -8.05 13.31
N GLY A 228 -4.44 -6.83 12.78
CA GLY A 228 -5.15 -6.46 11.55
C GLY A 228 -4.58 -7.14 10.31
N LEU A 229 -3.25 -7.28 10.20
CA LEU A 229 -2.62 -8.04 9.12
C LEU A 229 -2.88 -9.55 9.21
N GLY A 230 -2.90 -10.07 10.44
CA GLY A 230 -3.36 -11.44 10.72
C GLY A 230 -4.79 -11.65 10.21
N LEU A 231 -5.74 -10.84 10.69
CA LEU A 231 -7.16 -10.95 10.31
C LEU A 231 -7.37 -10.77 8.80
N PHE A 232 -6.63 -9.87 8.16
CA PHE A 232 -6.65 -9.70 6.69
C PHE A 232 -6.22 -10.97 5.95
N SER A 233 -5.36 -11.78 6.55
CA SER A 233 -4.85 -13.02 5.94
C SER A 233 -5.63 -14.26 6.36
N GLY A 234 -6.70 -14.13 7.15
CA GLY A 234 -7.44 -15.27 7.72
C GLY A 234 -6.73 -15.95 8.90
N LEU A 235 -5.75 -15.27 9.51
CA LEU A 235 -4.93 -15.80 10.60
C LEU A 235 -5.07 -14.96 11.88
N ASN A 236 -4.60 -15.48 13.01
CA ASN A 236 -4.43 -14.67 14.23
C ASN A 236 -3.33 -13.61 14.05
N VAL A 237 -2.18 -14.01 13.50
CA VAL A 237 -1.02 -13.15 13.21
C VAL A 237 -0.30 -13.67 11.96
N LEU A 238 0.49 -12.81 11.30
CA LEU A 238 1.26 -13.21 10.13
C LEU A 238 2.36 -14.24 10.48
N PRO A 239 2.69 -15.17 9.56
CA PRO A 239 3.72 -16.18 9.76
C PRO A 239 5.11 -15.61 10.07
N LYS A 240 5.92 -16.39 10.79
CA LYS A 240 7.34 -16.08 11.04
C LYS A 240 8.16 -16.23 9.75
N ASN A 241 9.33 -15.58 9.71
CA ASN A 241 10.24 -15.61 8.55
C ASN A 241 10.59 -17.01 8.07
N ALA A 242 10.95 -17.91 8.98
CA ALA A 242 11.31 -19.28 8.64
C ALA A 242 10.18 -20.00 7.88
N TRP A 243 8.93 -19.72 8.25
CA TRP A 243 7.76 -20.25 7.56
C TRP A 243 7.65 -19.67 6.14
N PHE A 244 7.75 -18.35 5.97
CA PHE A 244 7.76 -17.73 4.65
C PHE A 244 8.92 -18.27 3.78
N SER A 245 10.09 -18.50 4.35
CA SER A 245 11.20 -19.06 3.58
C SER A 245 10.92 -20.49 3.12
N SER A 246 10.48 -21.36 4.03
CA SER A 246 10.11 -22.73 3.73
C SER A 246 8.97 -22.84 2.72
N TYR A 247 7.93 -22.01 2.86
CA TYR A 247 6.82 -21.97 1.91
C TYR A 247 7.30 -21.58 0.50
N SER A 248 8.09 -20.51 0.39
CA SER A 248 8.59 -20.05 -0.92
C SER A 248 9.48 -21.09 -1.61
N TYR A 249 10.16 -21.94 -0.84
CA TYR A 249 11.05 -22.96 -1.39
C TYR A 249 10.28 -24.02 -2.20
N ARG A 250 9.02 -24.27 -1.84
CA ARG A 250 8.12 -25.21 -2.54
C ARG A 250 7.48 -24.62 -3.80
N ILE A 251 7.60 -23.31 -4.04
CA ILE A 251 7.05 -22.66 -5.23
C ILE A 251 7.96 -22.93 -6.43
N SER A 252 7.37 -23.36 -7.56
CA SER A 252 8.07 -23.50 -8.84
C SER A 252 7.76 -22.34 -9.80
N ARG A 253 8.62 -22.15 -10.79
CA ARG A 253 8.40 -21.18 -11.87
C ARG A 253 7.11 -21.45 -12.64
N GLU A 254 6.78 -22.72 -12.85
CA GLU A 254 5.55 -23.10 -13.55
C GLU A 254 4.29 -22.67 -12.78
N MET A 255 4.30 -22.79 -11.45
CA MET A 255 3.20 -22.29 -10.60
C MET A 255 3.02 -20.78 -10.76
N ASN A 256 4.11 -20.01 -10.70
CA ASN A 256 4.09 -18.56 -10.90
C ASN A 256 3.56 -18.19 -12.30
N ARG A 257 4.02 -18.90 -13.32
CA ARG A 257 3.56 -18.71 -14.70
C ARG A 257 2.05 -18.99 -14.83
N LYS A 258 1.55 -20.08 -14.25
CA LYS A 258 0.10 -20.39 -14.23
C LYS A 258 -0.70 -19.32 -13.48
N PHE A 259 -0.18 -18.84 -12.34
CA PHE A 259 -0.80 -17.78 -11.57
C PHE A 259 -0.91 -16.47 -12.36
N LEU A 260 0.19 -15.99 -12.94
CA LEU A 260 0.23 -14.76 -13.73
C LEU A 260 -0.68 -14.85 -14.96
N ALA A 261 -0.71 -15.99 -15.65
CA ALA A 261 -1.60 -16.20 -16.79
C ALA A 261 -3.07 -16.09 -16.36
N ALA A 262 -3.44 -16.73 -15.25
CA ALA A 262 -4.80 -16.70 -14.74
C ALA A 262 -5.19 -15.30 -14.20
N LEU A 263 -4.27 -14.62 -13.52
CA LEU A 263 -4.45 -13.24 -13.04
C LEU A 263 -4.70 -12.29 -14.21
N HIS A 264 -3.86 -12.34 -15.25
CA HIS A 264 -4.00 -11.51 -16.44
C HIS A 264 -5.36 -11.67 -17.11
N GLN A 265 -5.85 -12.91 -17.25
CA GLN A 265 -7.19 -13.18 -17.80
C GLN A 265 -8.32 -12.55 -16.98
N LYS A 266 -8.18 -12.49 -15.65
CA LYS A 266 -9.17 -11.83 -14.79
C LYS A 266 -9.10 -10.32 -14.93
N VAL A 267 -7.90 -9.76 -14.82
CA VAL A 267 -7.69 -8.31 -14.84
C VAL A 267 -8.12 -7.70 -16.17
N LYS A 268 -7.86 -8.37 -17.30
CA LYS A 268 -8.28 -7.92 -18.63
C LYS A 268 -9.78 -7.61 -18.72
N LYS A 269 -10.62 -8.39 -18.02
CA LYS A 269 -12.09 -8.18 -18.02
C LYS A 269 -12.49 -6.93 -17.23
N MET A 270 -11.67 -6.53 -16.27
CA MET A 270 -11.92 -5.37 -15.41
C MET A 270 -11.30 -4.10 -15.98
N LEU A 271 -10.10 -4.22 -16.54
CA LEU A 271 -9.33 -3.12 -17.09
C LEU A 271 -8.68 -3.56 -18.42
N PRO A 272 -9.37 -3.44 -19.55
CA PRO A 272 -8.81 -3.82 -20.84
C PRO A 272 -7.57 -2.98 -21.17
N GLY A 273 -6.60 -3.61 -21.81
CA GLY A 273 -5.37 -2.97 -22.27
C GLY A 273 -5.37 -2.79 -23.79
N SER A 274 -4.42 -2.02 -24.30
CA SER A 274 -4.30 -1.77 -25.75
C SER A 274 -3.69 -2.94 -26.52
N GLY A 275 -2.99 -3.84 -25.83
CA GLY A 275 -2.15 -4.87 -26.46
C GLY A 275 -0.82 -4.33 -26.97
N ASP A 276 -0.53 -3.03 -26.77
CA ASP A 276 0.82 -2.48 -26.91
C ASP A 276 1.59 -2.79 -25.62
N ILE A 277 2.52 -3.74 -25.71
CA ILE A 277 3.26 -4.25 -24.57
C ILE A 277 4.69 -3.77 -24.63
N ASN A 278 5.17 -3.24 -23.52
CA ASN A 278 6.54 -2.83 -23.42
C ASN A 278 7.30 -3.87 -22.60
N LEU A 279 8.50 -4.22 -23.06
CA LEU A 279 9.32 -5.24 -22.44
C LEU A 279 10.63 -4.62 -21.96
N ASP A 280 10.97 -4.84 -20.69
CA ASP A 280 12.22 -4.32 -20.16
C ASP A 280 12.89 -5.29 -19.20
N PHE A 281 14.20 -5.14 -19.07
CA PHE A 281 14.98 -5.86 -18.07
C PHE A 281 15.18 -4.98 -16.85
N THR A 282 14.99 -5.58 -15.68
CA THR A 282 15.32 -4.97 -14.40
C THR A 282 16.27 -5.87 -13.63
N THR A 283 17.18 -5.24 -12.90
CA THR A 283 18.19 -5.93 -12.11
C THR A 283 17.73 -5.97 -10.67
N ILE A 284 17.49 -7.17 -10.15
CA ILE A 284 17.16 -7.43 -8.75
C ILE A 284 18.45 -7.79 -8.01
N PRO A 285 19.02 -6.89 -7.19
CA PRO A 285 20.27 -7.12 -6.49
C PRO A 285 20.18 -8.29 -5.50
N HIS A 286 21.28 -9.03 -5.33
CA HIS A 286 21.42 -10.10 -4.34
C HIS A 286 22.71 -9.92 -3.53
N TRP A 287 22.71 -10.21 -2.23
CA TRP A 287 23.95 -10.31 -1.42
C TRP A 287 24.10 -11.69 -0.84
N GLY A 288 25.30 -12.23 -1.01
CA GLY A 288 25.71 -13.57 -0.67
C GLY A 288 26.93 -13.90 -1.51
N ASP A 289 28.11 -13.87 -0.89
CA ASP A 289 29.39 -14.09 -1.57
C ASP A 289 29.43 -15.49 -2.22
N GLU A 290 28.72 -16.46 -1.63
CA GLU A 290 28.57 -17.84 -2.09
C GLU A 290 27.52 -18.04 -3.21
N SER A 291 26.80 -17.00 -3.65
CA SER A 291 25.78 -17.20 -4.70
C SER A 291 26.40 -17.37 -6.10
N VAL A 292 25.93 -18.40 -6.83
CA VAL A 292 26.26 -18.73 -8.25
C VAL A 292 25.59 -17.74 -9.23
N LEU A 293 25.22 -16.54 -8.77
CA LEU A 293 24.49 -15.56 -9.57
C LEU A 293 25.42 -14.75 -10.48
N GLU A 294 24.92 -14.44 -11.68
CA GLU A 294 25.62 -13.64 -12.67
C GLU A 294 25.69 -12.14 -12.26
N ASN A 295 26.69 -11.43 -12.78
CA ASN A 295 26.81 -9.99 -12.58
C ASN A 295 25.95 -9.23 -13.60
N ASN A 296 24.95 -8.47 -13.14
CA ASN A 296 24.16 -7.59 -14.01
C ASN A 296 24.39 -6.12 -13.65
N TRP A 297 24.26 -5.25 -14.66
CA TRP A 297 24.34 -3.81 -14.48
C TRP A 297 23.11 -3.29 -13.73
N SER A 298 23.31 -2.54 -12.64
CA SER A 298 22.25 -1.86 -11.92
C SER A 298 22.25 -0.37 -12.26
N ALA A 299 21.24 0.10 -13.00
CA ALA A 299 21.13 1.52 -13.37
C ALA A 299 21.02 2.45 -12.15
N ILE A 300 20.30 2.03 -11.10
CA ILE A 300 20.13 2.79 -9.85
C ILE A 300 21.45 2.97 -9.10
N ARG A 301 22.37 1.99 -9.19
CA ARG A 301 23.63 1.98 -8.44
C ARG A 301 24.86 2.33 -9.28
N GLY A 302 24.72 2.44 -10.59
CA GLY A 302 25.81 2.77 -11.51
C GLY A 302 26.96 1.77 -11.53
N LYS A 303 26.71 0.49 -11.20
CA LYS A 303 27.74 -0.57 -11.21
C LYS A 303 27.17 -1.95 -11.54
N GLY A 304 28.04 -2.84 -12.02
CA GLY A 304 27.77 -4.27 -12.13
C GLY A 304 27.79 -4.94 -10.75
N MET A 305 26.84 -5.81 -10.47
CA MET A 305 26.79 -6.56 -9.20
C MET A 305 26.08 -7.91 -9.35
N LYS A 306 26.38 -8.86 -8.47
CA LYS A 306 25.65 -10.14 -8.38
C LYS A 306 24.17 -9.86 -8.19
N SER A 307 23.37 -10.36 -9.11
CA SER A 307 21.96 -10.00 -9.18
C SER A 307 21.20 -10.96 -10.07
N VAL A 308 19.88 -10.93 -9.93
CA VAL A 308 18.95 -11.65 -10.79
C VAL A 308 18.46 -10.70 -11.86
N LEU A 309 18.62 -11.08 -13.12
CA LEU A 309 18.02 -10.38 -14.24
C LEU A 309 16.55 -10.80 -14.36
N ALA A 310 15.65 -9.83 -14.31
CA ALA A 310 14.23 -10.06 -14.46
C ALA A 310 13.67 -9.34 -15.70
N VAL A 311 12.86 -10.03 -16.49
CA VAL A 311 12.06 -9.40 -17.54
C VAL A 311 10.70 -9.00 -16.98
N LEU A 312 10.21 -7.84 -17.39
CA LEU A 312 8.87 -7.35 -17.09
C LEU A 312 8.15 -6.98 -18.38
N ALA A 313 6.86 -7.32 -18.45
CA ALA A 313 5.99 -6.90 -19.55
C ALA A 313 4.86 -6.02 -19.03
N GLN A 314 4.73 -4.80 -19.56
CA GLN A 314 3.73 -3.83 -19.13
C GLN A 314 2.82 -3.39 -20.28
N ASP A 315 1.51 -3.33 -20.03
CA ASP A 315 0.57 -2.69 -20.96
C ASP A 315 0.80 -1.19 -21.02
N GLN A 316 0.89 -0.60 -22.21
CA GLN A 316 1.15 0.83 -22.34
C GLN A 316 -0.04 1.70 -21.90
N GLN A 317 -1.28 1.22 -22.03
CA GLN A 317 -2.48 2.01 -21.78
C GLN A 317 -2.81 2.08 -20.29
N ASN A 318 -2.93 0.91 -19.66
CA ASN A 318 -3.33 0.81 -18.25
C ASN A 318 -2.14 0.63 -17.30
N ARG A 319 -0.91 0.49 -17.83
CA ARG A 319 0.35 0.40 -17.08
C ARG A 319 0.41 -0.79 -16.11
N LEU A 320 -0.41 -1.81 -16.32
CA LEU A 320 -0.36 -3.05 -15.56
C LEU A 320 0.82 -3.90 -16.01
N LEU A 321 1.55 -4.45 -15.04
CA LEU A 321 2.49 -5.53 -15.28
C LEU A 321 1.72 -6.83 -15.56
N LYS A 322 1.85 -7.35 -16.78
CA LYS A 322 1.18 -8.59 -17.21
C LYS A 322 2.03 -9.83 -17.00
N TYR A 323 3.35 -9.67 -16.95
CA TYR A 323 4.30 -10.76 -16.90
C TYR A 323 5.57 -10.36 -16.16
N GLY A 324 6.17 -11.35 -15.49
CA GLY A 324 7.48 -11.29 -14.91
C GLY A 324 8.19 -12.64 -14.98
N ASN A 325 9.50 -12.62 -15.22
CA ASN A 325 10.36 -13.78 -15.06
C ASN A 325 11.69 -13.33 -14.45
N ALA A 326 12.03 -13.85 -13.27
CA ALA A 326 13.31 -13.62 -12.60
C ALA A 326 14.24 -14.86 -12.63
N THR A 327 14.10 -15.73 -13.62
CA THR A 327 14.95 -16.92 -13.78
C THR A 327 15.83 -16.84 -15.04
N ILE A 328 16.02 -15.65 -15.59
CA ILE A 328 16.72 -15.43 -16.86
C ILE A 328 18.22 -15.42 -16.62
N LYS A 329 18.94 -16.24 -17.39
CA LYS A 329 20.41 -16.24 -17.47
C LYS A 329 20.87 -15.38 -18.64
N HIS A 330 22.10 -14.87 -18.60
CA HIS A 330 22.71 -14.05 -19.66
C HIS A 330 22.59 -14.70 -21.04
N LYS A 331 22.90 -16.00 -21.13
CA LYS A 331 22.84 -16.75 -22.39
C LYS A 331 21.43 -16.84 -22.99
N ASP A 332 20.39 -16.73 -22.16
CA ASP A 332 18.98 -16.87 -22.55
C ASP A 332 18.29 -15.49 -22.64
N GLN A 333 19.01 -14.39 -22.37
CA GLN A 333 18.45 -13.05 -22.26
C GLN A 333 17.74 -12.60 -23.54
N SER A 334 18.36 -12.82 -24.71
CA SER A 334 17.77 -12.42 -25.99
C SER A 334 16.48 -13.19 -26.31
N ASP A 335 16.32 -14.39 -25.75
CA ASP A 335 15.20 -15.29 -26.03
C ASP A 335 14.02 -15.09 -25.08
N ALA A 336 14.19 -14.25 -24.04
CA ALA A 336 13.12 -13.89 -23.11
C ALA A 336 11.86 -13.33 -23.82
N VAL A 337 12.04 -12.67 -24.98
CA VAL A 337 10.93 -12.20 -25.82
C VAL A 337 10.05 -13.36 -26.31
N LEU A 338 10.66 -14.48 -26.67
CA LEU A 338 9.97 -15.66 -27.19
C LEU A 338 9.19 -16.36 -26.07
N GLU A 339 9.79 -16.50 -24.89
CA GLU A 339 9.11 -17.07 -23.72
C GLU A 339 7.88 -16.22 -23.32
N PHE A 340 8.00 -14.89 -23.36
CA PHE A 340 6.88 -14.00 -23.12
C PHE A 340 5.75 -14.20 -24.15
N ILE A 341 6.10 -14.36 -25.42
CA ILE A 341 5.11 -14.61 -26.48
C ILE A 341 4.40 -15.94 -26.26
N ASP A 342 5.12 -17.00 -25.90
CA ASP A 342 4.52 -18.29 -25.57
C ASP A 342 3.57 -18.19 -24.38
N PHE A 343 3.93 -17.41 -23.36
CA PHE A 343 3.05 -17.09 -22.25
C PHE A 343 1.78 -16.37 -22.71
N TYR A 344 1.91 -15.36 -23.58
CA TYR A 344 0.80 -14.52 -24.01
C TYR A 344 -0.14 -15.25 -25.00
N LYS A 345 0.41 -15.99 -25.96
CA LYS A 345 -0.34 -16.78 -26.95
C LYS A 345 -1.17 -17.89 -26.30
N LYS A 346 -0.68 -18.52 -25.23
CA LYS A 346 -1.49 -19.49 -24.44
C LYS A 346 -2.77 -18.88 -23.87
N GLY A 347 -2.79 -17.56 -23.64
CA GLY A 347 -3.99 -16.81 -23.26
C GLY A 347 -4.97 -16.54 -24.41
N LYS A 348 -4.66 -16.96 -25.64
CA LYS A 348 -5.41 -16.66 -26.88
C LYS A 348 -5.57 -15.16 -27.13
N GLU A 349 -4.59 -14.37 -26.74
CA GLU A 349 -4.64 -12.91 -26.85
C GLU A 349 -3.81 -12.39 -28.01
N LYS A 350 -4.30 -11.33 -28.66
CA LYS A 350 -3.57 -10.64 -29.71
C LYS A 350 -2.60 -9.64 -29.07
N ILE A 351 -1.31 -9.79 -29.39
CA ILE A 351 -0.31 -8.75 -29.17
C ILE A 351 -0.49 -7.73 -30.30
N ASN A 352 -0.68 -6.46 -29.96
CA ASN A 352 -0.76 -5.42 -30.97
C ASN A 352 0.65 -4.99 -31.40
N CYS A 353 1.52 -4.68 -30.43
CA CYS A 353 2.89 -4.26 -30.71
C CYS A 353 3.79 -4.49 -29.48
N LEU A 354 5.01 -4.99 -29.70
CA LEU A 354 6.05 -5.10 -28.67
C LEU A 354 7.02 -3.93 -28.73
N ILE A 355 7.32 -3.30 -27.60
CA ILE A 355 8.14 -2.08 -27.55
C ILE A 355 9.29 -2.29 -26.57
N PHE A 356 10.53 -2.26 -27.07
CA PHE A 356 11.72 -2.58 -26.26
C PHE A 356 13.00 -1.86 -26.71
N ASP A 357 14.00 -1.80 -25.84
CA ASP A 357 15.31 -1.20 -26.18
C ASP A 357 16.11 -2.06 -27.17
N SER A 358 17.06 -1.42 -27.85
CA SER A 358 17.99 -1.98 -28.82
C SER A 358 18.81 -3.19 -28.36
N LYS A 359 18.94 -3.39 -27.04
CA LYS A 359 19.66 -4.54 -26.47
C LYS A 359 18.76 -5.68 -26.00
N PHE A 360 17.45 -5.53 -26.10
CA PHE A 360 16.51 -6.48 -25.52
C PHE A 360 16.54 -7.85 -26.23
N THR A 361 16.71 -7.86 -27.55
CA THR A 361 16.76 -9.09 -28.35
C THR A 361 17.61 -8.91 -29.61
N THR A 362 17.77 -9.97 -30.40
CA THR A 362 18.59 -10.05 -31.62
C THR A 362 17.76 -9.86 -32.89
N TYR A 363 18.41 -9.53 -34.02
CA TYR A 363 17.73 -9.45 -35.32
C TYR A 363 17.13 -10.79 -35.75
N ALA A 364 17.80 -11.91 -35.46
CA ALA A 364 17.26 -13.25 -35.67
C ALA A 364 15.91 -13.45 -34.95
N ASN A 365 15.79 -13.00 -33.70
CA ASN A 365 14.53 -13.07 -32.97
C ASN A 365 13.49 -12.07 -33.51
N LEU A 366 13.88 -10.87 -33.96
CA LEU A 366 12.98 -9.97 -34.68
C LEU A 366 12.42 -10.63 -35.95
N GLY A 367 13.22 -11.41 -36.67
CA GLY A 367 12.78 -12.19 -37.82
C GLY A 367 11.70 -13.21 -37.44
N LYS A 368 11.86 -13.90 -36.30
CA LYS A 368 10.81 -14.80 -35.76
C LYS A 368 9.53 -14.04 -35.41
N LEU A 369 9.63 -12.86 -34.80
CA LEU A 369 8.46 -12.01 -34.50
C LEU A 369 7.72 -11.63 -35.78
N ASN A 370 8.46 -11.27 -36.82
CA ASN A 370 7.89 -10.90 -38.10
C ASN A 370 7.15 -12.07 -38.76
N LYS A 371 7.75 -13.27 -38.76
CA LYS A 371 7.11 -14.51 -39.27
C LYS A 371 5.83 -14.86 -38.53
N ASP A 372 5.78 -14.58 -37.23
CA ASP A 372 4.60 -14.76 -36.39
C ASP A 372 3.54 -13.65 -36.52
N GLY A 373 3.79 -12.64 -37.36
CA GLY A 373 2.89 -11.48 -37.54
C GLY A 373 2.81 -10.57 -36.31
N ILE A 374 3.81 -10.61 -35.43
CA ILE A 374 3.89 -9.78 -34.23
C ILE A 374 4.62 -8.48 -34.57
N LEU A 375 3.94 -7.35 -34.40
CA LEU A 375 4.54 -6.04 -34.63
C LEU A 375 5.48 -5.67 -33.49
N PHE A 376 6.56 -4.95 -33.79
CA PHE A 376 7.48 -4.43 -32.79
C PHE A 376 8.03 -3.05 -33.13
N ILE A 377 8.44 -2.30 -32.12
CA ILE A 377 9.19 -1.04 -32.26
C ILE A 377 10.39 -1.09 -31.31
N THR A 378 11.59 -0.89 -31.86
CA THR A 378 12.83 -0.84 -31.06
C THR A 378 13.80 0.21 -31.58
N LEU A 379 14.82 0.53 -30.79
CA LEU A 379 15.92 1.38 -31.24
C LEU A 379 16.97 0.55 -31.96
N ARG A 380 17.64 1.19 -32.92
CA ARG A 380 18.82 0.67 -33.58
C ARG A 380 20.05 1.36 -33.02
N ARG A 381 21.10 0.59 -32.69
CA ARG A 381 22.36 1.14 -32.20
C ARG A 381 23.02 2.03 -33.26
N ARG A 382 23.54 3.16 -32.79
CA ARG A 382 24.32 4.08 -33.61
C ARG A 382 25.67 3.46 -33.98
N SER A 383 26.13 3.73 -35.19
CA SER A 383 27.53 3.57 -35.59
C SER A 383 27.95 4.83 -36.35
N SER A 384 29.22 5.22 -36.25
CA SER A 384 29.74 6.44 -36.89
C SER A 384 29.42 6.47 -38.39
N GLN A 385 29.68 5.35 -39.08
CA GLN A 385 29.35 5.17 -40.49
C GLN A 385 27.85 5.36 -40.82
N ARG A 386 26.93 4.96 -39.92
CA ARG A 386 25.48 5.17 -40.15
C ARG A 386 25.08 6.61 -39.89
N ILE A 387 25.72 7.26 -38.93
CA ILE A 387 25.49 8.68 -38.64
C ILE A 387 26.00 9.53 -39.80
N GLU A 388 27.20 9.25 -40.32
CA GLU A 388 27.76 9.93 -41.49
C GLU A 388 26.85 9.75 -42.71
N LYS A 389 26.54 8.49 -43.08
CA LYS A 389 25.65 8.21 -44.22
C LYS A 389 24.27 8.89 -44.13
N ILE A 390 23.67 9.00 -42.94
CA ILE A 390 22.35 9.65 -42.81
C ILE A 390 22.44 11.19 -42.76
N LEU A 391 23.57 11.73 -42.33
CA LEU A 391 23.82 13.18 -42.33
C LEU A 391 24.28 13.68 -43.70
N GLU A 392 24.94 12.83 -44.49
CA GLU A 392 25.31 13.07 -45.90
C GLU A 392 24.13 12.91 -46.86
N ALA A 393 23.08 12.18 -46.47
CA ALA A 393 21.83 12.15 -47.23
C ALA A 393 21.28 13.58 -47.33
N ASN A 394 21.23 14.12 -48.56
CA ASN A 394 20.80 15.48 -48.87
C ASN A 394 19.51 15.88 -48.13
N ASN A 395 19.37 17.18 -47.82
CA ASN A 395 18.26 17.75 -47.03
C ASN A 395 16.85 17.35 -47.52
N ASP A 396 16.69 16.91 -48.77
CA ASP A 396 15.42 16.49 -49.38
C ASP A 396 14.79 15.24 -48.73
N GLY A 397 15.56 14.45 -47.98
CA GLY A 397 15.04 13.26 -47.28
C GLY A 397 14.45 13.52 -45.89
N TRP A 398 14.51 14.75 -45.37
CA TRP A 398 14.08 15.05 -44.00
C TRP A 398 12.74 15.80 -43.95
N GLU A 399 11.72 15.17 -43.37
CA GLU A 399 10.41 15.77 -43.13
C GLU A 399 10.34 16.36 -41.72
N LEU A 400 9.84 17.60 -41.58
CA LEU A 400 9.59 18.20 -40.28
C LEU A 400 8.21 17.80 -39.76
N ILE A 401 8.17 17.02 -38.67
CA ILE A 401 6.93 16.74 -37.95
C ILE A 401 6.78 17.56 -36.67
N GLN A 402 5.54 17.87 -36.34
CA GLN A 402 5.15 18.54 -35.11
C GLN A 402 4.31 17.59 -34.23
N LEU A 403 4.81 17.30 -33.03
CA LEU A 403 4.04 16.58 -32.01
C LEU A 403 2.96 17.50 -31.41
N ASN A 404 1.78 16.95 -31.12
CA ASN A 404 0.63 17.70 -30.60
C ASN A 404 0.93 18.33 -29.22
N LYS A 405 0.20 19.41 -28.88
CA LYS A 405 0.36 20.12 -27.59
C LYS A 405 0.06 19.25 -26.36
N SER A 406 -0.73 18.19 -26.52
CA SER A 406 -1.04 17.22 -25.46
C SER A 406 0.18 16.41 -24.97
N PHE A 407 1.30 16.44 -25.69
CA PHE A 407 2.52 15.75 -25.30
C PHE A 407 3.46 16.71 -24.55
N LYS A 408 3.72 16.42 -23.27
CA LYS A 408 4.67 17.14 -22.42
C LYS A 408 6.11 16.81 -22.82
N ARG A 409 6.59 17.39 -23.93
CA ARG A 409 7.99 17.30 -24.37
C ARG A 409 8.53 18.70 -24.67
N LYS A 410 9.74 19.00 -24.18
CA LYS A 410 10.41 20.31 -24.38
C LYS A 410 10.60 20.65 -25.85
N HIS A 411 10.98 19.66 -26.67
CA HIS A 411 11.17 19.81 -28.12
C HIS A 411 10.14 18.95 -28.86
N ARG A 412 9.20 19.62 -29.55
CA ARG A 412 8.07 18.98 -30.26
C ARG A 412 8.22 18.98 -31.79
N ARG A 413 9.17 19.75 -32.30
CA ARG A 413 9.61 19.76 -33.70
C ARG A 413 10.69 18.69 -33.87
N LEU A 414 10.42 17.70 -34.70
CA LEU A 414 11.33 16.59 -34.97
C LEU A 414 11.50 16.48 -36.48
N TRP A 415 12.73 16.42 -36.93
CA TRP A 415 13.06 16.07 -38.31
C TRP A 415 13.12 14.56 -38.42
N ILE A 416 12.48 14.01 -39.45
CA ILE A 416 12.37 12.58 -39.68
C ILE A 416 12.88 12.24 -41.07
N ASN A 417 13.69 11.18 -41.14
CA ASN A 417 14.01 10.53 -42.39
C ASN A 417 13.58 9.06 -42.29
N GLU A 418 12.74 8.63 -43.23
CA GLU A 418 12.17 7.29 -43.26
C GLU A 418 12.82 6.48 -44.39
N GLN A 419 13.24 5.25 -44.09
CA GLN A 419 13.93 4.37 -45.03
C GLN A 419 13.54 2.92 -44.81
N LEU A 420 13.54 2.12 -45.87
CA LEU A 420 13.50 0.66 -45.77
C LEU A 420 14.94 0.12 -45.74
N ILE A 421 15.19 -0.83 -44.85
CA ILE A 421 16.50 -1.45 -44.68
C ILE A 421 16.35 -2.98 -44.66
N THR A 422 17.39 -3.67 -45.08
CA THR A 422 17.52 -5.13 -44.96
C THR A 422 18.63 -5.48 -43.96
N SER A 423 18.59 -6.69 -43.43
CA SER A 423 19.64 -7.22 -42.54
C SER A 423 19.80 -8.72 -42.81
N SER A 424 21.04 -9.21 -42.83
CA SER A 424 21.33 -10.63 -43.10
C SER A 424 20.66 -11.59 -42.12
N GLU A 425 20.37 -11.15 -40.89
CA GLU A 425 19.74 -11.96 -39.84
C GLU A 425 18.22 -11.72 -39.73
N TYR A 426 17.64 -10.90 -40.61
CA TYR A 426 16.21 -10.60 -40.63
C TYR A 426 15.64 -10.83 -42.03
N ASP A 427 14.67 -11.73 -42.09
CA ASP A 427 13.98 -12.09 -43.33
C ASP A 427 12.89 -11.05 -43.66
N GLY A 428 13.13 -10.27 -44.70
CA GLY A 428 12.26 -9.20 -45.19
C GLY A 428 12.79 -7.78 -44.99
N GLU A 429 11.93 -6.80 -45.21
CA GLU A 429 12.27 -5.38 -45.05
C GLU A 429 11.92 -4.86 -43.65
N LEU A 430 12.78 -4.03 -43.10
CA LEU A 430 12.57 -3.28 -41.86
C LEU A 430 12.39 -1.81 -42.17
N ARG A 431 11.39 -1.20 -41.55
CA ARG A 431 11.22 0.25 -41.60
C ARG A 431 12.11 0.91 -40.57
N GLN A 432 12.97 1.80 -41.03
CA GLN A 432 13.82 2.65 -40.23
C GLN A 432 13.29 4.08 -40.20
N ILE A 433 13.20 4.66 -39.00
CA ILE A 433 12.80 6.04 -38.76
C ILE A 433 13.95 6.72 -38.02
N CYS A 434 14.65 7.59 -38.74
CA CYS A 434 15.74 8.42 -38.22
C CYS A 434 15.16 9.73 -37.67
N ILE A 435 15.47 10.07 -36.43
CA ILE A 435 14.87 11.21 -35.72
C ILE A 435 15.96 12.18 -35.29
N LYS A 436 15.89 13.42 -35.77
CA LYS A 436 16.75 14.54 -35.37
C LYS A 436 15.92 15.59 -34.66
N SER A 437 16.45 16.17 -33.59
CA SER A 437 15.77 17.20 -32.81
C SER A 437 16.78 18.24 -32.33
N GLN A 438 16.34 19.47 -32.10
CA GLN A 438 17.19 20.52 -31.51
C GLN A 438 17.78 20.14 -30.13
N ALA A 439 17.23 19.12 -29.47
CA ALA A 439 17.68 18.67 -28.15
C ALA A 439 18.87 17.70 -28.17
N ARG A 440 19.21 17.11 -29.32
CA ARG A 440 20.25 16.07 -29.43
C ARG A 440 21.10 16.32 -30.68
N THR A 441 22.41 16.34 -30.50
CA THR A 441 23.39 16.53 -31.59
C THR A 441 23.38 15.35 -32.57
N GLN A 442 23.20 14.12 -32.08
CA GLN A 442 23.16 12.91 -32.91
C GLN A 442 21.73 12.38 -33.14
N PRO A 443 21.43 11.88 -34.35
CA PRO A 443 20.12 11.31 -34.67
C PRO A 443 19.84 10.03 -33.87
N THR A 444 18.56 9.74 -33.65
CA THR A 444 18.08 8.49 -33.04
C THR A 444 17.53 7.60 -34.14
N PHE A 445 17.98 6.35 -34.21
CA PHE A 445 17.50 5.38 -35.19
C PHE A 445 16.50 4.47 -34.51
N MET A 446 15.29 4.41 -35.05
CA MET A 446 14.23 3.51 -34.61
C MET A 446 13.92 2.54 -35.74
N ILE A 447 13.63 1.28 -35.43
CA ILE A 447 13.23 0.26 -36.40
C ILE A 447 11.91 -0.39 -35.98
N THR A 448 11.10 -0.76 -36.97
CA THR A 448 9.79 -1.40 -36.80
C THR A 448 9.47 -2.27 -38.02
N ASN A 449 8.68 -3.32 -37.83
CA ASN A 449 8.04 -4.06 -38.92
C ASN A 449 6.60 -3.57 -39.19
N ASP A 450 6.13 -2.54 -38.48
CA ASP A 450 4.86 -1.87 -38.74
C ASP A 450 4.97 -0.83 -39.85
N MET A 451 4.51 -1.22 -41.04
CA MET A 451 4.45 -0.38 -42.24
C MET A 451 3.21 0.52 -42.31
N LYS A 452 2.24 0.36 -41.41
CA LYS A 452 0.92 0.98 -41.53
C LYS A 452 0.78 2.25 -40.70
N ILE A 453 1.38 2.30 -39.52
CA ILE A 453 1.29 3.46 -38.64
C ILE A 453 2.11 4.64 -39.20
N SER A 454 1.71 5.87 -38.91
CA SER A 454 2.52 7.04 -39.26
C SER A 454 3.83 7.10 -38.44
N CYS A 455 4.86 7.74 -38.97
CA CYS A 455 6.10 8.04 -38.25
C CYS A 455 5.84 8.69 -36.88
N LYS A 456 4.89 9.63 -36.83
CA LYS A 456 4.43 10.28 -35.59
C LYS A 456 3.88 9.28 -34.58
N GLN A 457 3.03 8.34 -35.00
CA GLN A 457 2.48 7.31 -34.10
C GLN A 457 3.58 6.37 -33.58
N ALA A 458 4.50 5.92 -34.44
CA ALA A 458 5.61 5.06 -34.04
C ALA A 458 6.48 5.73 -32.96
N ILE A 459 6.82 7.01 -33.16
CA ILE A 459 7.59 7.81 -32.20
C ILE A 459 6.85 7.97 -30.88
N LEU A 460 5.54 8.23 -30.93
CA LEU A 460 4.73 8.39 -29.72
C LEU A 460 4.57 7.08 -28.95
N LYS A 461 4.40 5.95 -29.64
CA LYS A 461 4.41 4.62 -29.03
C LYS A 461 5.74 4.35 -28.33
N TYR A 462 6.87 4.58 -29.00
CA TYR A 462 8.18 4.39 -28.38
C TYR A 462 8.43 5.37 -27.22
N ALA A 463 8.06 6.65 -27.35
CA ALA A 463 8.30 7.66 -26.32
C ALA A 463 7.59 7.36 -24.99
N ARG A 464 6.43 6.69 -25.04
CA ARG A 464 5.71 6.24 -23.85
C ARG A 464 6.45 5.14 -23.08
N ARG A 465 7.43 4.45 -23.69
CA ARG A 465 8.33 3.52 -22.99
C ARG A 465 9.10 4.18 -21.84
N TRP A 466 9.39 5.48 -21.92
CA TRP A 466 10.04 6.18 -20.81
C TRP A 466 9.23 6.12 -19.51
N LEU A 467 7.89 6.11 -19.59
CA LEU A 467 7.03 5.97 -18.42
C LEU A 467 7.22 4.63 -17.70
N ILE A 468 7.82 3.66 -18.39
CA ILE A 468 7.92 2.26 -17.97
C ILE A 468 9.19 2.05 -17.20
N GLU A 469 10.31 2.60 -17.69
CA GLU A 469 11.55 2.66 -16.91
C GLU A 469 11.31 3.37 -15.58
N GLN A 470 10.55 4.47 -15.62
CA GLN A 470 10.13 5.18 -14.41
C GLN A 470 9.20 4.34 -13.52
N ASP A 471 8.11 3.80 -14.07
CA ASP A 471 7.12 3.04 -13.31
C ASP A 471 7.72 1.73 -12.74
N ILE A 472 8.58 1.04 -13.50
CA ILE A 472 9.32 -0.17 -13.05
C ILE A 472 10.28 0.19 -11.93
N SER A 473 11.08 1.25 -12.07
CA SER A 473 12.01 1.68 -11.00
C SER A 473 11.25 1.98 -9.71
N GLU A 474 10.08 2.61 -9.81
CA GLU A 474 9.24 2.95 -8.68
C GLU A 474 8.57 1.73 -8.06
N GLN A 475 8.08 0.78 -8.86
CA GLN A 475 7.55 -0.49 -8.38
C GLN A 475 8.63 -1.33 -7.69
N VAL A 476 9.84 -1.36 -8.25
CA VAL A 476 11.00 -2.04 -7.67
C VAL A 476 11.37 -1.44 -6.31
N GLU A 477 11.32 -0.11 -6.17
CA GLU A 477 11.57 0.56 -4.88
C GLU A 477 10.43 0.34 -3.87
N PHE A 478 9.18 0.51 -4.30
CA PHE A 478 7.98 0.44 -3.46
C PHE A 478 7.71 -0.98 -2.97
N PHE A 479 7.79 -1.99 -3.83
CA PHE A 479 7.62 -3.40 -3.44
C PHE A 479 8.92 -4.05 -2.93
N HIS A 480 9.97 -3.23 -2.75
CA HIS A 480 11.24 -3.59 -2.14
C HIS A 480 11.95 -4.75 -2.86
N LEU A 481 11.78 -4.84 -4.18
CA LEU A 481 12.47 -5.83 -5.00
C LEU A 481 13.98 -5.59 -5.03
N ASN A 482 14.44 -4.35 -4.83
CA ASN A 482 15.87 -4.01 -4.87
C ASN A 482 16.59 -4.01 -3.52
N ARG A 483 15.94 -4.50 -2.46
CA ARG A 483 16.47 -4.38 -1.10
C ARG A 483 17.21 -5.64 -0.67
N LEU A 484 18.39 -5.39 -0.12
CA LEU A 484 19.45 -6.36 0.10
C LEU A 484 19.27 -7.16 1.39
N ASN A 485 18.57 -6.59 2.38
CA ASN A 485 18.56 -7.06 3.75
C ASN A 485 17.13 -7.43 4.19
N SER A 486 16.52 -8.41 3.53
CA SER A 486 15.34 -9.07 4.09
C SER A 486 15.77 -10.27 4.92
N SER A 487 15.35 -10.33 6.19
CA SER A 487 15.50 -11.54 7.02
C SER A 487 14.58 -12.69 6.58
N ILE A 488 13.71 -12.45 5.58
CA ILE A 488 12.91 -13.47 4.91
C ILE A 488 13.61 -13.84 3.60
N VAL A 489 14.11 -15.06 3.50
CA VAL A 489 14.63 -15.62 2.24
C VAL A 489 13.42 -16.07 1.41
N VAL A 490 13.09 -15.36 0.34
CA VAL A 490 12.00 -15.73 -0.59
C VAL A 490 12.59 -16.00 -1.97
N LYS A 491 12.14 -17.05 -2.67
CA LYS A 491 12.50 -17.23 -4.10
C LYS A 491 12.17 -15.97 -4.90
N VAL A 492 13.18 -15.40 -5.57
CA VAL A 492 13.08 -14.10 -6.27
C VAL A 492 11.92 -14.06 -7.28
N ASP A 493 11.72 -15.15 -8.05
CA ASP A 493 10.62 -15.21 -9.03
C ASP A 493 9.23 -15.20 -8.39
N PHE A 494 9.07 -15.85 -7.22
CA PHE A 494 7.82 -15.79 -6.46
C PHE A 494 7.61 -14.40 -5.86
N ASP A 495 8.67 -13.79 -5.32
CA ASP A 495 8.60 -12.44 -4.79
C ASP A 495 8.22 -11.40 -5.86
N LEU A 496 8.77 -11.54 -7.07
CA LEU A 496 8.39 -10.75 -8.24
C LEU A 496 6.92 -10.95 -8.60
N THR A 497 6.45 -12.20 -8.60
CA THR A 497 5.05 -12.54 -8.86
C THR A 497 4.10 -11.90 -7.86
N MET A 498 4.45 -11.90 -6.57
CA MET A 498 3.67 -11.22 -5.53
C MET A 498 3.71 -9.69 -5.66
N SER A 499 4.82 -9.11 -6.09
CA SER A 499 4.89 -7.68 -6.42
C SER A 499 3.98 -7.30 -7.60
N ILE A 500 3.93 -8.13 -8.64
CA ILE A 500 3.02 -7.92 -9.79
C ILE A 500 1.55 -7.97 -9.33
N LEU A 501 1.20 -8.92 -8.47
CA LEU A 501 -0.13 -9.02 -7.88
C LEU A 501 -0.47 -7.78 -7.04
N ALA A 502 0.44 -7.34 -6.17
CA ALA A 502 0.22 -6.17 -5.33
C ALA A 502 0.04 -4.90 -6.17
N GLU A 503 0.88 -4.68 -7.18
CA GLU A 503 0.73 -3.56 -8.12
C GLU A 503 -0.61 -3.62 -8.86
N THR A 504 -1.04 -4.80 -9.28
CA THR A 504 -2.35 -5.00 -9.91
C THR A 504 -3.48 -4.58 -8.97
N VAL A 505 -3.41 -4.96 -7.70
CA VAL A 505 -4.39 -4.57 -6.68
C VAL A 505 -4.40 -3.05 -6.48
N TYR A 506 -3.24 -2.40 -6.39
CA TYR A 506 -3.14 -0.94 -6.31
C TYR A 506 -3.72 -0.23 -7.53
N ARG A 507 -3.44 -0.73 -8.73
CA ARG A 507 -3.95 -0.16 -9.98
C ARG A 507 -5.46 -0.26 -10.09
N LEU A 508 -6.02 -1.42 -9.75
CA LEU A 508 -7.48 -1.62 -9.72
C LEU A 508 -8.15 -0.80 -8.62
N PHE A 509 -7.47 -0.52 -7.52
CA PHE A 509 -7.96 0.40 -6.49
C PHE A 509 -7.97 1.83 -6.98
N ALA A 510 -6.86 2.28 -7.56
CA ALA A 510 -6.73 3.62 -8.11
C ALA A 510 -7.72 3.89 -9.24
N SER A 511 -7.99 2.90 -10.11
CA SER A 511 -8.94 3.04 -11.22
C SER A 511 -10.39 3.23 -10.77
N GLN A 512 -10.71 2.90 -9.52
CA GLN A 512 -12.04 3.15 -8.96
C GLN A 512 -12.21 4.59 -8.47
N ILE A 513 -11.14 5.38 -8.36
CA ILE A 513 -11.18 6.71 -7.72
C ILE A 513 -10.94 7.80 -8.78
N PRO A 514 -11.96 8.62 -9.10
CA PRO A 514 -11.84 9.67 -10.11
C PRO A 514 -10.68 10.63 -9.84
N GLY A 515 -9.79 10.78 -10.82
CA GLY A 515 -8.61 11.65 -10.74
C GLY A 515 -7.38 11.01 -10.09
N PHE A 516 -7.47 9.75 -9.66
CA PHE A 516 -6.38 9.00 -9.02
C PHE A 516 -5.90 7.82 -9.89
N GLU A 517 -6.50 7.57 -11.05
CA GLU A 517 -6.27 6.40 -11.91
C GLU A 517 -4.82 6.29 -12.38
N GLN A 518 -4.18 7.43 -12.59
CA GLN A 518 -2.79 7.53 -13.05
C GLN A 518 -1.79 7.74 -11.89
N LEU A 519 -2.26 7.76 -10.63
CA LEU A 519 -1.37 7.88 -9.49
C LEU A 519 -0.60 6.59 -9.23
N LYS A 520 0.51 6.77 -8.53
CA LYS A 520 1.47 5.74 -8.18
C LYS A 520 1.08 5.07 -6.87
N SER A 521 1.49 3.82 -6.72
CA SER A 521 1.18 2.98 -5.57
C SER A 521 1.65 3.60 -4.23
N ASP A 522 2.78 4.31 -4.22
CA ASP A 522 3.27 5.04 -3.04
C ASP A 522 2.32 6.15 -2.57
N LYS A 523 1.77 6.92 -3.51
CA LYS A 523 0.81 7.99 -3.23
C LYS A 523 -0.53 7.40 -2.79
N ILE A 524 -1.02 6.37 -3.47
CA ILE A 524 -2.25 5.66 -3.07
C ILE A 524 -2.11 5.12 -1.65
N TYR A 525 -0.97 4.47 -1.34
CA TYR A 525 -0.69 3.98 0.00
C TYR A 525 -0.74 5.11 1.04
N ARG A 526 -0.03 6.22 0.81
CA ARG A 526 -0.02 7.35 1.76
C ARG A 526 -1.41 7.96 1.94
N TYR A 527 -2.17 8.14 0.86
CA TYR A 527 -3.46 8.82 0.89
C TYR A 527 -4.58 7.98 1.51
N PHE A 528 -4.58 6.66 1.28
CA PHE A 528 -5.68 5.79 1.70
C PHE A 528 -5.24 4.69 2.68
N ILE A 529 -4.21 3.92 2.35
CA ILE A 529 -3.88 2.64 3.00
C ILE A 529 -3.00 2.78 4.25
N LYS A 530 -2.19 3.83 4.38
CA LYS A 530 -1.35 4.04 5.57
C LYS A 530 -2.17 4.64 6.70
N ASN A 531 -3.14 3.91 7.25
CA ASN A 531 -4.08 4.46 8.22
C ASN A 531 -4.35 3.51 9.39
N TYR A 532 -4.25 4.07 10.59
CA TYR A 532 -4.60 3.39 11.83
C TYR A 532 -6.11 3.09 11.86
N ALA A 533 -6.46 1.91 12.36
CA ALA A 533 -7.83 1.42 12.39
C ALA A 533 -8.18 0.78 13.74
N HIS A 534 -9.42 0.99 14.18
CA HIS A 534 -10.02 0.30 15.30
C HIS A 534 -10.98 -0.79 14.81
N PHE A 535 -10.83 -2.00 15.31
CA PHE A 535 -11.67 -3.14 14.97
C PHE A 535 -12.66 -3.43 16.09
N ASP A 536 -13.89 -3.71 15.68
CA ASP A 536 -14.92 -4.32 16.52
C ASP A 536 -15.44 -5.55 15.76
N VAL A 537 -14.93 -6.72 16.14
CA VAL A 537 -15.26 -8.00 15.53
C VAL A 537 -16.33 -8.69 16.36
N SER A 538 -17.38 -9.12 15.66
CA SER A 538 -18.50 -9.88 16.20
C SER A 538 -18.70 -11.12 15.34
N ALA A 539 -19.53 -12.07 15.81
CA ALA A 539 -19.74 -13.36 15.16
C ALA A 539 -19.89 -13.29 13.63
N ASN A 540 -20.68 -12.33 13.13
CA ASN A 540 -21.01 -12.25 11.69
C ASN A 540 -20.56 -10.93 11.03
N ALA A 541 -19.85 -10.06 11.76
CA ALA A 541 -19.50 -8.73 11.23
C ALA A 541 -18.19 -8.18 11.79
N ILE A 542 -17.44 -7.51 10.91
CA ILE A 542 -16.18 -6.83 11.20
C ILE A 542 -16.42 -5.34 10.96
N LYS A 543 -16.47 -4.54 12.02
CA LYS A 543 -16.55 -3.07 11.91
C LYS A 543 -15.16 -2.47 12.01
N ILE A 544 -14.78 -1.71 10.98
CA ILE A 544 -13.45 -1.11 10.85
C ILE A 544 -13.61 0.41 10.88
N ARG A 545 -13.22 1.02 12.00
CA ARG A 545 -13.20 2.48 12.16
C ARG A 545 -11.84 3.02 11.76
N LEU A 546 -11.80 3.77 10.66
CA LEU A 546 -10.59 4.38 10.10
C LEU A 546 -10.38 5.78 10.66
N ASN A 547 -9.14 6.13 11.01
CA ASN A 547 -8.81 7.51 11.38
C ASN A 547 -9.07 8.48 10.22
N LYS A 548 -9.46 9.72 10.52
CA LYS A 548 -9.76 10.73 9.50
C LYS A 548 -8.53 11.01 8.65
N LYS A 549 -8.72 11.08 7.33
CA LYS A 549 -7.74 11.56 6.36
C LYS A 549 -8.42 12.40 5.29
N ARG A 550 -7.67 13.34 4.70
CA ARG A 550 -8.14 14.26 3.65
C ARG A 550 -8.83 13.56 2.49
N HIS A 551 -8.30 12.41 2.04
CA HIS A 551 -8.78 11.73 0.83
C HIS A 551 -9.80 10.62 1.09
N LEU A 552 -9.93 10.12 2.33
CA LEU A 552 -10.89 9.05 2.65
C LEU A 552 -12.35 9.36 2.32
N PRO A 553 -12.85 10.62 2.40
CA PRO A 553 -14.21 10.94 1.97
C PRO A 553 -14.54 10.49 0.54
N LEU A 554 -13.55 10.44 -0.37
CA LEU A 554 -13.74 9.96 -1.75
C LEU A 554 -14.16 8.48 -1.82
N LEU A 555 -13.83 7.69 -0.80
CA LEU A 555 -14.23 6.29 -0.72
C LEU A 555 -15.68 6.13 -0.23
N MET A 556 -16.24 7.11 0.48
CA MET A 556 -17.60 7.04 1.02
C MET A 556 -18.67 6.97 -0.06
N GLU A 557 -18.35 7.40 -1.29
CA GLU A 557 -19.25 7.30 -2.43
C GLU A 557 -19.34 5.88 -2.99
N LYS A 558 -18.39 4.99 -2.66
CA LYS A 558 -18.34 3.64 -3.19
C LYS A 558 -19.36 2.72 -2.51
N GLU A 559 -20.06 1.93 -3.32
CA GLU A 559 -21.09 0.99 -2.83
C GLU A 559 -20.55 0.04 -1.75
N TRP A 560 -19.35 -0.53 -1.98
CA TRP A 560 -18.70 -1.42 -1.02
C TRP A 560 -18.30 -0.72 0.29
N PHE A 561 -18.11 0.60 0.28
CA PHE A 561 -17.84 1.39 1.48
C PHE A 561 -19.14 1.69 2.24
N LYS A 562 -20.21 2.07 1.52
CA LYS A 562 -21.52 2.42 2.10
C LYS A 562 -22.25 1.22 2.70
N LYS A 563 -22.31 0.11 1.95
CA LYS A 563 -23.14 -1.05 2.30
C LYS A 563 -22.35 -2.15 3.01
N GLY A 564 -21.03 -2.06 2.99
CA GLY A 564 -20.14 -3.15 3.35
C GLY A 564 -20.10 -4.25 2.31
N PHE A 565 -19.29 -5.27 2.57
CA PHE A 565 -19.17 -6.47 1.72
C PHE A 565 -18.89 -7.69 2.60
N HIS A 566 -19.24 -8.87 2.12
CA HIS A 566 -18.98 -10.13 2.84
C HIS A 566 -17.65 -10.71 2.42
N VAL A 567 -16.88 -11.30 3.34
CA VAL A 567 -15.57 -11.92 3.04
C VAL A 567 -15.66 -13.45 3.20
N PRO A 568 -15.66 -14.23 2.10
CA PRO A 568 -15.90 -15.68 2.15
C PRO A 568 -14.97 -16.46 3.08
N TRP A 569 -13.68 -16.12 3.11
CA TRP A 569 -12.67 -16.81 3.92
C TRP A 569 -12.60 -16.32 5.37
N LEU A 570 -13.46 -15.38 5.77
CA LEU A 570 -13.64 -14.97 7.17
C LEU A 570 -15.04 -15.34 7.64
N ASP A 571 -15.43 -16.61 7.44
CA ASP A 571 -16.77 -17.13 7.73
C ASP A 571 -17.91 -16.28 7.13
N ASN A 572 -17.68 -15.80 5.91
CA ASN A 572 -18.58 -14.89 5.21
C ASN A 572 -18.94 -13.63 6.01
N ALA A 573 -18.09 -13.17 6.94
CA ALA A 573 -18.35 -12.02 7.80
C ALA A 573 -18.55 -10.73 6.99
N LYS A 574 -19.52 -9.91 7.42
CA LYS A 574 -19.79 -8.61 6.79
C LYS A 574 -18.81 -7.55 7.29
N VAL A 575 -17.96 -7.05 6.42
CA VAL A 575 -17.06 -5.93 6.69
C VAL A 575 -17.78 -4.60 6.46
N ASN A 576 -17.75 -3.71 7.44
CA ASN A 576 -18.28 -2.35 7.33
C ASN A 576 -17.22 -1.33 7.74
N PHE A 577 -17.12 -0.23 6.99
CA PHE A 577 -16.22 0.87 7.31
C PHE A 577 -16.96 2.03 7.97
N GLU A 578 -16.29 2.64 8.95
CA GLU A 578 -16.74 3.85 9.61
C GLU A 578 -15.57 4.85 9.66
N LEU A 579 -15.85 6.15 9.51
CA LEU A 579 -14.84 7.18 9.73
C LEU A 579 -14.84 7.59 11.20
N GLY A 580 -13.67 7.57 11.83
CA GLY A 580 -13.48 8.01 13.20
C GLY A 580 -13.93 9.47 13.39
N THR A 581 -14.52 9.78 14.54
CA THR A 581 -15.11 11.10 14.82
C THR A 581 -14.13 12.12 15.43
N SER A 582 -12.98 11.69 15.97
CA SER A 582 -12.01 12.58 16.62
C SER A 582 -10.96 13.15 15.66
N LEU A 583 -10.67 14.45 15.82
CA LEU A 583 -9.57 15.22 15.22
C LEU A 583 -8.24 14.91 15.88
#